data_AF-A0A354MAI1-F1
#
_entry.id   AF-A0A354MAI1-F1
#
_cell.length_a   1.000
_cell.length_b   1.000
_cell.length_c   1.000
_cell.angle_alpha   90.00
_cell.angle_beta   90.00
_cell.angle_gamma   90.00
#
_symmetry.space_group_name_H-M   'P 1'
#
loop_
_entity.id
_entity.type
_entity.pdbx_description
1 polymer ?
#
loop_
_entity_poly.entity_id
_entity_poly.type
_entity_poly.pdbx_seq_one_letter_code
_entity_poly.pdbx_strand_id
1 'polypeptide(L)'
;YSTVIDTGTVVDNSYKYLCFYVQSAGNSFEMYIDDLTVNEVINENDGFIIYKNNDGKYTGISGAVGAEANIPNASDLPDDEFVEWTIDKKLSQRFGGAILSGTTLLYPKYKSDTEFDGDYVAPYMISGYRRFEDRGTAWSIAYICDDADNLITNGGFEEDGNWNQSTLMGSGDITVTTDKAHTGKKALHFKTQNVAKPTMNIMYIDVKPNTDYYFTVFARAEQRDSVNKNDIRFGIVDPYNGEFIKTSNRNYEVHGLFVSSDDAYHIVRFNFNSGNAKRIGIGFKGASSSLFVDDMYLFESTDAKLYNPPLRDMKSVTVTSSAPEKLDCDDNKNLIENGDFSDDDISFWESAGSYGYTAQIENTGTTRGKAMHYTANLKYTGNPKKTYLIKWIEVEPNTEYTFTAEYSILKAGNGGFGMINGNYWHPDKILMYEFSDEDIAEDSKWTRASFSFNTSDYKRVGFFVYDGGGEAYVDNIKLFKTSDGKTLNEIDDFPDRITSDTFTVSGDVMIGYTLGQTVKSVLEKLDHNEYIRVFKGNTEITDYSVPLTIDMQFALMNGFETKHRVSLYMLGDTDGNLAVNTEDVQRLANYLCTKAGLDVYGEYAANVNGKTGIDVDDLAVLLLAVNGKVKLK
;
A
#
# COMPACT_ATOMS: atom_id res chain seq x y z
N TYR A 1 27.96 2.66 -5.61
CA TYR A 1 29.40 2.51 -5.40
C TYR A 1 29.61 1.52 -4.27
N SER A 2 30.26 0.38 -4.54
CA SER A 2 31.17 -0.22 -3.57
C SER A 2 32.34 0.76 -3.39
N THR A 3 32.87 0.99 -2.20
CA THR A 3 33.49 -0.04 -1.37
C THR A 3 33.53 0.39 0.09
N VAL A 4 33.32 -0.64 0.92
CA VAL A 4 33.83 -0.88 2.28
C VAL A 4 34.86 0.13 2.78
N ILE A 5 34.56 0.73 3.92
CA ILE A 5 35.56 1.22 4.85
C ILE A 5 36.10 -0.01 5.58
N ASP A 6 37.33 -0.41 5.26
CA ASP A 6 38.12 -1.23 6.18
C ASP A 6 39.31 -0.39 6.63
N THR A 7 39.35 -0.15 7.93
CA THR A 7 40.42 0.57 8.60
C THR A 7 41.61 -0.38 8.78
N GLY A 8 42.45 -0.46 7.74
CA GLY A 8 43.80 -0.99 7.86
C GLY A 8 44.69 -0.04 8.67
N THR A 9 45.41 -0.61 9.62
CA THR A 9 46.18 0.02 10.70
C THR A 9 47.25 1.01 10.24
N VAL A 10 47.42 2.11 10.98
CA VAL A 10 48.56 3.02 10.86
C VAL A 10 49.82 2.32 11.35
N VAL A 11 50.81 2.22 10.46
CA VAL A 11 52.20 1.90 10.77
C VAL A 11 52.94 3.22 10.98
N ASP A 12 53.17 3.51 12.25
CA ASP A 12 54.29 4.23 12.86
C ASP A 12 54.72 5.63 12.35
N ASN A 13 54.75 6.55 13.32
CA ASN A 13 55.62 7.73 13.45
C ASN A 13 55.68 8.75 12.30
N SER A 14 54.76 9.73 12.30
CA SER A 14 55.10 11.17 12.29
C SER A 14 53.86 12.06 12.16
N TYR A 15 53.67 12.94 13.15
CA TYR A 15 52.70 14.03 13.14
C TYR A 15 52.92 14.95 11.93
N LYS A 16 51.86 15.24 11.14
CA LYS A 16 51.53 16.58 10.59
C LYS A 16 50.33 16.70 9.64
N TYR A 17 49.62 15.63 9.26
CA TYR A 17 48.44 15.76 8.40
C TYR A 17 47.34 14.75 8.74
N LEU A 18 46.08 15.21 8.73
CA LEU A 18 44.89 14.36 8.54
C LEU A 18 44.59 14.34 7.04
N CYS A 19 44.78 13.20 6.38
CA CYS A 19 44.65 13.10 4.92
C CYS A 19 43.42 12.26 4.56
N PHE A 20 42.51 12.84 3.76
CA PHE A 20 41.42 12.12 3.11
C PHE A 20 41.74 12.01 1.62
N TYR A 21 41.55 10.83 1.03
CA TYR A 21 41.70 10.64 -0.41
C TYR A 21 40.34 10.29 -1.01
N VAL A 22 39.94 11.03 -2.03
CA VAL A 22 38.66 10.86 -2.71
C VAL A 22 38.90 10.79 -4.21
N GLN A 23 38.51 9.68 -4.83
CA GLN A 23 38.70 9.46 -6.26
C GLN A 23 37.38 9.04 -6.91
N SER A 24 36.94 9.80 -7.91
CA SER A 24 35.80 9.45 -8.76
C SER A 24 36.28 8.69 -9.99
N ALA A 25 35.67 7.53 -10.25
CA ALA A 25 35.91 6.72 -11.44
C ALA A 25 34.87 7.02 -12.53
N GLY A 26 34.77 8.28 -12.96
CA GLY A 26 34.20 8.62 -14.27
C GLY A 26 32.81 9.28 -14.31
N ASN A 27 32.19 9.63 -13.18
CA ASN A 27 31.01 10.51 -13.15
C ASN A 27 31.23 11.67 -12.15
N SER A 28 30.64 12.84 -12.42
CA SER A 28 30.56 13.96 -11.47
C SER A 28 29.77 13.53 -10.23
N PHE A 29 30.35 13.72 -9.04
CA PHE A 29 29.66 13.55 -7.76
C PHE A 29 29.86 14.82 -6.94
N GLU A 30 28.83 15.21 -6.20
CA GLU A 30 28.96 16.20 -5.12
C GLU A 30 29.15 15.47 -3.80
N MET A 31 30.10 15.95 -3.00
CA MET A 31 30.39 15.45 -1.67
C MET A 31 30.06 16.54 -0.66
N TYR A 32 29.21 16.22 0.30
CA TYR A 32 28.94 17.08 1.45
C TYR A 32 29.57 16.40 2.68
N ILE A 33 30.67 16.97 3.17
CA ILE A 33 31.24 16.62 4.47
C ILE A 33 30.64 17.61 5.46
N ASP A 34 29.86 17.12 6.42
CA ASP A 34 29.27 17.94 7.49
C ASP A 34 29.72 17.43 8.86
N ASP A 35 29.87 18.35 9.83
CA ASP A 35 30.23 18.10 11.24
C ASP A 35 31.56 17.36 11.55
N LEU A 36 32.62 17.53 10.75
CA LEU A 36 33.98 17.07 11.14
C LEU A 36 34.62 18.04 12.15
N THR A 37 34.84 17.59 13.39
CA THR A 37 35.55 18.37 14.42
C THR A 37 36.85 17.68 14.85
N VAL A 38 37.99 18.39 14.76
CA VAL A 38 39.30 17.94 15.25
C VAL A 38 39.74 18.89 16.35
N ASN A 39 39.78 18.43 17.60
CA ASN A 39 40.21 19.24 18.75
C ASN A 39 41.59 18.78 19.21
N GLU A 40 42.57 19.69 19.21
CA GLU A 40 43.89 19.46 19.80
C GLU A 40 43.82 19.76 21.30
N VAL A 41 44.05 18.76 22.15
CA VAL A 41 44.06 18.94 23.61
C VAL A 41 45.44 19.45 24.02
N ILE A 42 45.51 20.69 24.51
CA ILE A 42 46.76 21.45 24.67
C ILE A 42 47.54 21.01 25.94
N ASN A 43 46.90 20.29 26.86
CA ASN A 43 47.50 19.83 28.11
C ASN A 43 46.96 18.43 28.51
N GLU A 44 47.86 17.55 28.94
CA GLU A 44 47.54 16.18 29.40
C GLU A 44 46.70 16.13 30.69
N ASN A 45 46.54 17.27 31.37
CA ASN A 45 45.72 17.43 32.57
C ASN A 45 44.33 18.06 32.32
N ASP A 46 43.96 18.26 31.06
CA ASP A 46 42.64 18.77 30.68
C ASP A 46 41.72 17.62 30.24
N GLY A 47 40.42 17.79 30.50
CA GLY A 47 39.36 16.87 30.08
C GLY A 47 38.45 17.51 29.04
N PHE A 48 37.72 16.66 28.32
CA PHE A 48 36.76 17.09 27.30
C PHE A 48 35.42 16.39 27.50
N ILE A 49 34.33 17.15 27.56
CA ILE A 49 32.98 16.60 27.64
C ILE A 49 32.26 16.86 26.33
N ILE A 50 31.70 15.80 25.74
CA ILE A 50 30.84 15.92 24.55
C ILE A 50 29.42 15.58 24.96
N TYR A 51 28.48 16.45 24.58
CA TYR A 51 27.06 16.20 24.72
C TYR A 51 26.30 16.65 23.47
N LYS A 52 25.09 16.13 23.30
CA LYS A 52 24.18 16.50 22.22
C LYS A 52 23.16 17.50 22.76
N ASN A 53 23.05 18.66 22.13
CA ASN A 53 22.06 19.67 22.49
C ASN A 53 20.69 19.37 21.85
N ASN A 54 19.71 20.22 22.18
CA ASN A 54 18.29 20.03 21.84
C ASN A 54 18.01 20.14 20.33
N ASP A 55 18.89 20.79 19.57
CA ASP A 55 18.76 20.94 18.12
C ASP A 55 19.44 19.80 17.35
N GLY A 56 19.88 18.76 18.06
CA GLY A 56 20.56 17.61 17.47
C GLY A 56 22.05 17.81 17.20
N LYS A 57 22.62 18.96 17.58
CA LYS A 57 24.03 19.31 17.38
C LYS A 57 24.88 18.85 18.56
N TYR A 58 26.08 18.37 18.28
CA TYR A 58 27.05 18.04 19.32
C TYR A 58 27.80 19.29 19.78
N THR A 59 28.01 19.43 21.08
CA THR A 59 28.79 20.51 21.68
C THR A 59 29.83 19.92 22.62
N GLY A 60 31.04 20.46 22.56
CA GLY A 60 32.16 20.05 23.40
C GLY A 60 32.55 21.13 24.41
N ILE A 61 32.82 20.73 25.65
CA ILE A 61 33.35 21.61 26.71
C ILE A 61 34.73 21.08 27.12
N SER A 62 35.78 21.89 26.97
CA SER A 62 37.12 21.61 27.49
C SER A 62 37.36 22.33 28.81
N GLY A 63 38.20 21.74 29.68
CA GLY A 63 38.67 22.43 30.87
C GLY A 63 39.56 21.55 31.76
N ALA A 64 40.06 22.12 32.85
CA ALA A 64 40.92 21.41 33.78
C ALA A 64 40.16 20.26 34.46
N VAL A 65 40.80 19.09 34.57
CA VAL A 65 40.24 17.93 35.28
C VAL A 65 39.92 18.30 36.74
N GLY A 66 38.69 18.01 37.16
CA GLY A 66 38.15 18.33 38.48
C GLY A 66 37.38 19.65 38.57
N ALA A 67 37.37 20.48 37.53
CA ALA A 67 36.54 21.68 37.49
C ALA A 67 35.05 21.33 37.29
N GLU A 68 34.13 22.12 37.87
CA GLU A 68 32.69 21.94 37.62
C GLU A 68 32.35 22.22 36.15
N ALA A 69 31.61 21.29 35.53
CA ALA A 69 31.16 21.40 34.15
C ALA A 69 29.75 22.00 34.11
N ASN A 70 29.60 23.16 33.48
CA ASN A 70 28.29 23.79 33.28
C ASN A 70 27.63 23.25 32.01
N ILE A 71 26.82 22.20 32.17
CA ILE A 71 26.19 21.49 31.06
C ILE A 71 24.69 21.84 31.05
N PRO A 72 24.14 22.32 29.92
CA PRO A 72 22.72 22.61 29.83
C PRO A 72 21.88 21.34 29.98
N ASN A 73 20.66 21.48 30.51
CA ASN A 73 19.68 20.39 30.53
C ASN A 73 19.28 20.02 29.09
N ALA A 74 19.06 18.73 28.82
CA ALA A 74 18.45 18.31 27.57
C ALA A 74 16.96 18.74 27.56
N SER A 75 16.40 19.00 26.38
CA SER A 75 15.00 19.38 26.22
C SER A 75 14.11 18.22 26.61
N ASP A 76 13.06 18.55 27.37
CA ASP A 76 11.90 17.66 27.52
C ASP A 76 11.28 17.44 26.14
N LEU A 77 11.15 16.19 25.73
CA LEU A 77 10.30 15.84 24.59
C LEU A 77 8.84 15.82 25.07
N PRO A 78 7.85 15.98 24.18
CA PRO A 78 6.42 16.04 24.56
C PRO A 78 5.95 14.87 25.42
N ASP A 79 6.60 13.71 25.28
CA ASP A 79 6.25 12.46 25.95
C ASP A 79 7.26 12.03 27.03
N ASP A 80 8.40 12.73 27.22
CA ASP A 80 9.52 12.31 28.07
C ASP A 80 10.20 13.48 28.84
N GLU A 81 10.15 13.46 30.17
CA GLU A 81 10.77 14.45 31.08
C GLU A 81 12.26 14.11 31.34
N PHE A 82 13.18 15.07 31.12
CA PHE A 82 14.62 14.90 31.35
C PHE A 82 14.92 14.78 32.85
N VAL A 83 15.73 13.78 33.22
CA VAL A 83 16.08 13.46 34.61
C VAL A 83 17.51 13.90 34.93
N GLU A 84 18.50 13.36 34.23
CA GLU A 84 19.92 13.63 34.52
C GLU A 84 20.85 13.26 33.35
N TRP A 85 22.09 13.73 33.41
CA TRP A 85 23.17 13.27 32.54
C TRP A 85 23.91 12.08 33.17
N THR A 86 24.26 11.10 32.35
CA THR A 86 25.03 9.89 32.73
C THR A 86 26.29 9.75 31.88
N ILE A 87 27.31 9.07 32.40
CA ILE A 87 28.61 8.88 31.72
C ILE A 87 28.73 7.54 31.01
N ASP A 88 27.70 6.70 31.10
CA ASP A 88 27.65 5.41 30.46
C ASP A 88 26.36 5.27 29.63
N LYS A 89 26.49 4.61 28.49
CA LYS A 89 25.36 4.37 27.58
C LYS A 89 24.24 3.52 28.21
N LYS A 90 24.49 2.84 29.34
CA LYS A 90 23.47 2.05 30.07
C LYS A 90 22.70 2.88 31.10
N LEU A 91 22.96 4.19 31.19
CA LEU A 91 22.27 5.14 32.06
C LEU A 91 22.36 4.79 33.56
N SER A 92 23.42 4.08 33.94
CA SER A 92 23.58 3.49 35.29
C SER A 92 24.47 4.32 36.23
N GLN A 93 25.30 5.18 35.66
CA GLN A 93 26.28 5.99 36.37
C GLN A 93 26.05 7.48 36.06
N ARG A 94 25.52 8.18 37.06
CA ARG A 94 25.30 9.62 37.00
C ARG A 94 26.59 10.38 36.74
N PHE A 95 26.52 11.39 35.89
CA PHE A 95 27.59 12.36 35.74
C PHE A 95 27.72 13.22 37.00
N GLY A 96 28.89 13.14 37.64
CA GLY A 96 29.16 13.80 38.92
C GLY A 96 29.32 15.32 38.87
N GLY A 97 29.12 15.95 37.71
CA GLY A 97 29.14 17.41 37.54
C GLY A 97 30.52 18.04 37.34
N ALA A 98 31.60 17.25 37.28
CA ALA A 98 32.96 17.75 37.10
C ALA A 98 33.66 17.16 35.87
N ILE A 99 34.57 17.91 35.28
CA ILE A 99 35.38 17.50 34.13
C ILE A 99 36.29 16.34 34.54
N LEU A 100 36.20 15.22 33.82
CA LEU A 100 36.97 14.00 34.08
C LEU A 100 38.24 13.96 33.22
N SER A 101 39.20 13.11 33.59
CA SER A 101 40.41 12.91 32.79
C SER A 101 40.08 12.28 31.43
N GLY A 102 40.47 12.93 30.33
CA GLY A 102 40.20 12.48 28.96
C GLY A 102 38.82 12.88 28.43
N THR A 103 38.41 12.26 27.31
CA THR A 103 37.11 12.55 26.69
C THR A 103 35.99 11.76 27.35
N THR A 104 34.99 12.45 27.90
CA THR A 104 33.78 11.87 28.48
C THR A 104 32.58 12.19 27.60
N LEU A 105 31.85 11.17 27.20
CA LEU A 105 30.61 11.32 26.45
C LEU A 105 29.43 11.21 27.41
N LEU A 106 28.50 12.17 27.33
CA LEU A 106 27.32 12.18 28.19
C LEU A 106 26.07 11.72 27.45
N TYR A 107 25.24 10.98 28.20
CA TYR A 107 23.96 10.47 27.73
C TYR A 107 22.83 11.03 28.60
N PRO A 108 21.80 11.65 28.01
CA PRO A 108 20.65 12.14 28.77
C PRO A 108 19.77 10.96 29.17
N LYS A 109 19.28 10.97 30.40
CA LYS A 109 18.32 10.00 30.95
C LYS A 109 16.96 10.67 31.09
N TYR A 110 15.91 10.03 30.60
CA TYR A 110 14.54 10.53 30.67
C TYR A 110 13.68 9.67 31.61
N LYS A 111 12.52 10.19 32.04
CA LYS A 111 11.66 9.55 33.05
C LYS A 111 11.00 8.25 32.56
N SER A 112 10.70 8.11 31.27
CA SER A 112 10.27 6.83 30.69
C SER A 112 11.33 5.74 30.79
N ASP A 113 12.62 6.11 30.88
CA ASP A 113 13.72 5.18 31.15
C ASP A 113 13.73 4.69 32.62
N THR A 114 12.87 5.26 33.49
CA THR A 114 12.78 4.93 34.92
C THR A 114 11.52 4.13 35.31
N GLU A 115 10.53 3.96 34.43
CA GLU A 115 9.35 3.11 34.68
C GLU A 115 9.64 1.62 34.38
N PHE A 116 10.65 1.08 35.04
CA PHE A 116 10.83 -0.35 35.26
C PHE A 116 11.16 -0.60 36.73
N ASP A 117 10.31 -0.08 37.61
CA ASP A 117 10.29 -0.47 39.02
C ASP A 117 8.87 -0.92 39.37
N GLY A 118 8.67 -2.23 39.33
CA GLY A 118 7.38 -2.87 39.52
C GLY A 118 7.48 -4.36 39.22
N ASP A 119 7.51 -5.15 40.28
CA ASP A 119 7.54 -6.61 40.30
C ASP A 119 6.60 -7.28 39.27
N TYR A 120 7.11 -7.54 38.07
CA TYR A 120 6.64 -8.58 37.15
C TYR A 120 7.82 -9.04 36.29
N VAL A 121 8.55 -10.04 36.80
CA VAL A 121 9.54 -10.77 36.00
C VAL A 121 8.79 -11.60 34.96
N ALA A 122 8.55 -11.02 33.78
CA ALA A 122 8.20 -11.78 32.58
C ALA A 122 9.50 -12.34 31.95
N PRO A 123 9.67 -13.67 31.77
CA PRO A 123 10.98 -14.30 31.48
C PRO A 123 11.55 -14.14 30.06
N TYR A 124 11.04 -13.25 29.20
CA TYR A 124 11.45 -13.21 27.78
C TYR A 124 11.81 -11.79 27.33
N MET A 125 13.10 -11.54 27.15
CA MET A 125 13.52 -10.49 26.23
C MET A 125 13.61 -11.09 24.83
N ILE A 126 12.58 -10.93 24.01
CA ILE A 126 12.82 -10.84 22.58
C ILE A 126 13.53 -9.51 22.35
N SER A 127 14.78 -9.50 21.88
CA SER A 127 15.35 -8.28 21.31
C SER A 127 14.74 -8.05 19.92
N GLY A 128 13.46 -7.69 19.90
CA GLY A 128 12.92 -6.90 18.81
C GLY A 128 13.52 -5.52 19.00
N TYR A 129 14.47 -5.12 18.15
CA TYR A 129 15.24 -3.88 18.28
C TYR A 129 16.24 -3.84 19.46
N ARG A 130 17.44 -4.37 19.24
CA ARG A 130 18.59 -3.47 19.43
C ARG A 130 18.79 -2.77 18.10
N ARG A 131 18.72 -1.43 18.12
CA ARG A 131 19.33 -0.60 17.09
C ARG A 131 20.79 -1.04 16.95
N PHE A 132 21.07 -1.91 16.00
CA PHE A 132 22.33 -1.81 15.27
C PHE A 132 22.15 -0.59 14.39
N GLU A 133 22.64 0.54 14.90
CA GLU A 133 22.90 1.73 14.11
C GLU A 133 23.92 1.35 13.04
N ASP A 134 23.41 0.86 11.92
CA ASP A 134 23.90 1.25 10.61
C ASP A 134 22.67 1.34 9.70
N ARG A 135 22.25 2.59 9.45
CA ARG A 135 21.14 2.89 8.57
C ARG A 135 21.56 2.57 7.14
N GLY A 136 21.05 1.43 6.67
CA GLY A 136 21.07 1.00 5.27
C GLY A 136 21.41 -0.47 5.18
N THR A 137 20.44 -1.32 4.79
CA THR A 137 20.55 -2.76 4.43
C THR A 137 20.21 -3.86 5.48
N ALA A 138 19.94 -3.55 6.76
CA ALA A 138 19.72 -4.60 7.78
C ALA A 138 18.41 -5.44 7.64
N TRP A 139 17.51 -5.11 6.71
CA TRP A 139 16.22 -5.82 6.55
C TRP A 139 16.28 -7.03 5.60
N SER A 140 17.43 -7.37 5.00
CA SER A 140 17.53 -8.43 3.97
C SER A 140 18.42 -9.63 4.35
N ILE A 141 18.92 -9.68 5.59
CA ILE A 141 19.91 -10.71 5.99
C ILE A 141 19.24 -11.89 6.68
N ALA A 142 19.32 -13.08 6.09
CA ALA A 142 18.99 -14.34 6.75
C ALA A 142 20.28 -15.05 7.18
N TYR A 143 20.23 -15.81 8.26
CA TYR A 143 21.34 -16.65 8.71
C TYR A 143 20.90 -18.11 8.69
N ILE A 144 21.82 -19.00 8.34
CA ILE A 144 21.75 -20.45 8.56
C ILE A 144 22.96 -20.87 9.42
N CYS A 145 23.14 -22.16 9.64
CA CYS A 145 24.33 -22.72 10.28
C CYS A 145 24.80 -23.97 9.53
N ASP A 146 25.94 -24.54 9.92
CA ASP A 146 26.29 -25.89 9.49
C ASP A 146 25.36 -26.91 10.16
N ASP A 147 25.21 -28.09 9.55
CA ASP A 147 24.38 -29.18 10.09
C ASP A 147 24.80 -29.60 11.51
N ALA A 148 26.09 -29.49 11.85
CA ALA A 148 26.61 -29.84 13.17
C ALA A 148 26.20 -28.84 14.27
N ASP A 149 25.91 -27.60 13.90
CA ASP A 149 25.52 -26.53 14.82
C ASP A 149 23.99 -26.34 14.88
N ASN A 150 23.26 -26.98 13.95
CA ASN A 150 21.81 -26.94 13.92
C ASN A 150 21.22 -27.79 15.06
N LEU A 151 20.47 -27.15 15.94
CA LEU A 151 19.75 -27.83 17.02
C LEU A 151 18.57 -28.66 16.51
N ILE A 152 18.09 -28.42 15.29
CA ILE A 152 17.09 -29.26 14.64
C ILE A 152 17.81 -30.29 13.78
N THR A 153 17.71 -31.57 14.15
CA THR A 153 18.33 -32.64 13.37
C THR A 153 17.46 -32.98 12.17
N ASN A 154 18.11 -33.11 11.00
CA ASN A 154 17.44 -33.36 9.73
C ASN A 154 16.27 -32.40 9.45
N GLY A 155 16.55 -31.09 9.51
CA GLY A 155 15.56 -30.02 9.28
C GLY A 155 15.00 -29.94 7.85
N GLY A 156 15.58 -30.66 6.89
CA GLY A 156 15.06 -30.87 5.53
C GLY A 156 14.22 -32.15 5.37
N PHE A 157 13.90 -32.84 6.47
CA PHE A 157 12.88 -33.91 6.53
C PHE A 157 13.13 -35.17 5.68
N GLU A 158 14.33 -35.36 5.16
CA GLU A 158 14.71 -36.54 4.36
C GLU A 158 14.69 -37.87 5.16
N GLU A 159 15.05 -37.82 6.45
CA GLU A 159 15.06 -38.89 7.45
C GLU A 159 14.34 -38.48 8.75
N ASP A 160 14.32 -39.33 9.78
CA ASP A 160 13.79 -38.94 11.08
C ASP A 160 14.72 -37.96 11.82
N GLY A 161 14.14 -36.96 12.47
CA GLY A 161 14.86 -35.97 13.27
C GLY A 161 14.22 -35.72 14.62
N ASN A 162 14.82 -34.85 15.43
CA ASN A 162 14.29 -34.48 16.75
C ASN A 162 12.99 -33.66 16.65
N TRP A 163 12.60 -33.21 15.46
CA TRP A 163 11.30 -32.62 15.17
C TRP A 163 10.15 -33.64 15.17
N ASN A 164 10.43 -34.95 15.01
CA ASN A 164 9.42 -36.01 14.94
C ASN A 164 8.89 -36.35 16.36
N GLN A 165 8.16 -35.39 16.93
CA GLN A 165 7.61 -35.45 18.28
C GLN A 165 6.10 -35.64 18.23
N SER A 166 5.54 -36.40 19.19
CA SER A 166 4.09 -36.60 19.29
C SER A 166 3.31 -35.29 19.50
N THR A 167 3.95 -34.25 20.06
CA THR A 167 3.34 -32.92 20.25
C THR A 167 3.23 -32.12 18.96
N LEU A 168 4.01 -32.47 17.93
CA LEU A 168 3.93 -31.89 16.58
C LEU A 168 3.01 -32.73 15.68
N MET A 169 3.22 -34.05 15.68
CA MET A 169 2.60 -34.97 14.71
C MET A 169 1.30 -35.60 15.20
N GLY A 170 1.03 -35.59 16.51
CA GLY A 170 -0.01 -36.42 17.13
C GLY A 170 -1.45 -36.03 16.81
N SER A 171 -1.70 -34.83 16.30
CA SER A 171 -3.01 -34.39 15.81
C SER A 171 -3.37 -34.97 14.43
N GLY A 172 -2.36 -35.34 13.63
CA GLY A 172 -2.51 -35.64 12.21
C GLY A 172 -2.60 -34.40 11.32
N ASP A 173 -2.57 -33.18 11.87
CA ASP A 173 -2.61 -31.93 11.10
C ASP A 173 -1.28 -31.65 10.38
N ILE A 174 -0.18 -32.27 10.84
CA ILE A 174 1.16 -32.16 10.27
C ILE A 174 1.61 -33.53 9.80
N THR A 175 2.06 -33.59 8.55
CA THR A 175 2.58 -34.82 7.94
C THR A 175 3.87 -34.55 7.17
N VAL A 176 4.71 -35.57 7.01
CA VAL A 176 5.81 -35.51 6.05
C VAL A 176 5.26 -35.86 4.68
N THR A 177 5.49 -35.01 3.68
CA THR A 177 5.01 -35.17 2.31
C THR A 177 6.18 -35.23 1.33
N THR A 178 5.95 -35.77 0.14
CA THR A 178 6.87 -35.66 -1.01
C THR A 178 6.43 -34.60 -2.02
N ASP A 179 5.35 -33.89 -1.71
CA ASP A 179 4.81 -32.83 -2.57
C ASP A 179 5.45 -31.48 -2.21
N LYS A 180 5.73 -30.68 -3.24
CA LYS A 180 6.26 -29.31 -3.13
C LYS A 180 7.45 -29.16 -2.17
N ALA A 181 8.40 -30.11 -2.12
CA ALA A 181 9.63 -29.95 -1.34
C ALA A 181 10.46 -28.74 -1.83
N HIS A 182 11.15 -28.05 -0.92
CA HIS A 182 12.06 -26.95 -1.26
C HIS A 182 13.42 -27.50 -1.68
N THR A 183 14.01 -28.36 -0.84
CA THR A 183 15.19 -29.15 -1.18
C THR A 183 14.89 -30.64 -1.00
N GLY A 184 15.75 -31.49 -1.55
CA GLY A 184 15.56 -32.94 -1.44
C GLY A 184 14.25 -33.43 -2.09
N LYS A 185 13.53 -34.30 -1.37
CA LYS A 185 12.30 -34.97 -1.82
C LYS A 185 11.16 -34.81 -0.82
N LYS A 186 11.39 -34.31 0.39
CA LYS A 186 10.39 -34.26 1.45
C LYS A 186 10.26 -32.87 2.05
N ALA A 187 9.07 -32.59 2.58
CA ALA A 187 8.79 -31.39 3.37
C ALA A 187 7.80 -31.74 4.50
N LEU A 188 7.69 -30.88 5.51
CA LEU A 188 6.55 -30.94 6.43
C LEU A 188 5.38 -30.16 5.85
N HIS A 189 4.20 -30.78 5.86
CA HIS A 189 2.94 -30.19 5.42
C HIS A 189 1.98 -30.07 6.59
N PHE A 190 1.72 -28.84 7.01
CA PHE A 190 0.61 -28.50 7.88
C PHE A 190 -0.64 -28.30 7.01
N LYS A 191 -1.71 -29.05 7.30
CA LYS A 191 -2.99 -28.92 6.60
C LYS A 191 -4.17 -29.09 7.54
N THR A 192 -5.03 -28.08 7.59
CA THR A 192 -6.32 -28.13 8.28
C THR A 192 -7.43 -27.61 7.37
N GLN A 193 -8.67 -28.08 7.61
CA GLN A 193 -9.83 -27.68 6.83
C GLN A 193 -11.05 -27.48 7.72
N ASN A 194 -11.53 -26.24 7.83
CA ASN A 194 -12.72 -25.85 8.59
C ASN A 194 -12.80 -26.38 10.03
N VAL A 195 -11.67 -26.42 10.74
CA VAL A 195 -11.61 -26.91 12.12
C VAL A 195 -12.19 -25.87 13.08
N ALA A 196 -13.23 -26.22 13.83
CA ALA A 196 -13.92 -25.28 14.71
C ALA A 196 -13.05 -24.68 15.83
N LYS A 197 -12.02 -25.42 16.28
CA LYS A 197 -11.05 -24.98 17.29
C LYS A 197 -9.65 -25.44 16.89
N PRO A 198 -8.81 -24.56 16.32
CA PRO A 198 -7.49 -24.96 15.85
C PRO A 198 -6.59 -25.35 17.03
N THR A 199 -6.01 -26.55 16.95
CA THR A 199 -5.03 -27.07 17.92
C THR A 199 -3.67 -26.45 17.66
N MET A 200 -2.89 -26.21 18.72
CA MET A 200 -1.49 -25.82 18.59
C MET A 200 -0.63 -27.08 18.47
N ASN A 201 0.06 -27.24 17.34
CA ASN A 201 1.02 -28.34 17.10
C ASN A 201 2.43 -27.79 17.33
N ILE A 202 3.21 -28.41 18.23
CA ILE A 202 4.48 -27.84 18.70
C ILE A 202 5.58 -28.90 18.71
N MET A 203 6.74 -28.58 18.14
CA MET A 203 7.99 -29.29 18.47
C MET A 203 8.80 -28.46 19.47
N TYR A 204 9.39 -29.14 20.46
CA TYR A 204 10.24 -28.51 21.46
C TYR A 204 11.70 -28.84 21.21
N ILE A 205 12.55 -27.81 21.14
CA ILE A 205 14.00 -27.98 20.97
C ILE A 205 14.69 -27.48 22.23
N ASP A 206 15.62 -28.26 22.77
CA ASP A 206 16.43 -27.87 23.92
C ASP A 206 17.35 -26.70 23.56
N VAL A 207 17.45 -25.71 24.47
CA VAL A 207 18.28 -24.52 24.30
C VAL A 207 19.02 -24.18 25.59
N LYS A 208 20.14 -23.46 25.49
CA LYS A 208 20.82 -22.91 26.65
C LYS A 208 20.05 -21.69 27.18
N PRO A 209 19.88 -21.53 28.49
CA PRO A 209 19.35 -20.29 29.06
C PRO A 209 20.21 -19.07 28.70
N ASN A 210 19.56 -17.92 28.61
CA ASN A 210 20.10 -16.58 28.41
C ASN A 210 21.01 -16.49 27.18
N THR A 211 20.63 -17.20 26.13
CA THR A 211 21.42 -17.35 24.90
C THR A 211 20.61 -16.84 23.72
N ASP A 212 21.26 -16.09 22.84
CA ASP A 212 20.67 -15.53 21.62
C ASP A 212 20.69 -16.57 20.50
N TYR A 213 19.54 -16.83 19.90
CA TYR A 213 19.33 -17.81 18.84
C TYR A 213 18.78 -17.16 17.57
N TYR A 214 19.12 -17.75 16.43
CA TYR A 214 18.42 -17.54 15.17
C TYR A 214 17.58 -18.77 14.84
N PHE A 215 16.38 -18.55 14.33
CA PHE A 215 15.55 -19.57 13.69
C PHE A 215 15.26 -19.14 12.25
N THR A 216 15.51 -20.02 11.29
CA THR A 216 15.29 -19.79 9.86
C THR A 216 14.60 -21.01 9.27
N VAL A 217 13.62 -20.81 8.40
CA VAL A 217 12.90 -21.89 7.70
C VAL A 217 12.39 -21.40 6.35
N PHE A 218 12.25 -22.31 5.40
CA PHE A 218 11.63 -22.03 4.10
C PHE A 218 10.18 -22.49 4.13
N ALA A 219 9.27 -21.58 3.83
CA ALA A 219 7.85 -21.78 3.97
C ALA A 219 7.10 -21.42 2.68
N ARG A 220 6.16 -22.26 2.26
CA ARG A 220 5.27 -22.07 1.12
C ARG A 220 3.83 -22.24 1.58
N ALA A 221 3.09 -21.13 1.67
CA ALA A 221 1.66 -21.19 1.93
C ALA A 221 0.89 -21.27 0.61
N GLU A 222 -0.12 -22.14 0.54
CA GLU A 222 -0.96 -22.22 -0.64
C GLU A 222 -1.82 -20.96 -0.81
N GLN A 223 -2.26 -20.71 -2.04
CA GLN A 223 -3.10 -19.57 -2.37
C GLN A 223 -4.45 -19.64 -1.66
N ARG A 224 -5.05 -18.46 -1.44
CA ARG A 224 -6.36 -18.37 -0.76
C ARG A 224 -7.45 -18.79 -1.72
N ASP A 225 -8.35 -19.65 -1.27
CA ASP A 225 -9.51 -20.06 -2.06
C ASP A 225 -10.76 -20.32 -1.20
N SER A 226 -11.75 -20.98 -1.80
CA SER A 226 -13.00 -21.36 -1.14
C SER A 226 -12.80 -22.30 0.06
N VAL A 227 -11.67 -22.98 0.16
CA VAL A 227 -11.29 -23.96 1.18
C VAL A 227 -10.14 -23.44 2.06
N ASN A 228 -9.01 -23.07 1.47
CA ASN A 228 -7.85 -22.51 2.15
C ASN A 228 -8.09 -21.03 2.49
N LYS A 229 -8.22 -20.73 3.78
CA LYS A 229 -8.48 -19.37 4.29
C LYS A 229 -7.20 -18.63 4.70
N ASN A 230 -6.04 -19.28 4.61
CA ASN A 230 -4.74 -18.71 4.99
C ASN A 230 -4.72 -18.10 6.39
N ASP A 231 -5.36 -18.80 7.32
CA ASP A 231 -5.44 -18.43 8.74
C ASP A 231 -4.31 -19.01 9.59
N ILE A 232 -3.29 -19.59 8.94
CA ILE A 232 -2.12 -20.19 9.59
C ILE A 232 -1.36 -19.14 10.40
N ARG A 233 -1.00 -19.51 11.62
CA ARG A 233 0.04 -18.86 12.41
C ARG A 233 1.18 -19.83 12.62
N PHE A 234 2.38 -19.33 12.40
CA PHE A 234 3.62 -20.09 12.53
C PHE A 234 4.69 -19.24 13.22
N GLY A 235 5.50 -19.86 14.08
CA GLY A 235 6.59 -19.17 14.76
C GLY A 235 7.04 -19.78 16.08
N ILE A 236 7.78 -19.00 16.86
CA ILE A 236 8.34 -19.42 18.15
C ILE A 236 7.27 -19.39 19.24
N VAL A 237 7.24 -20.44 20.05
CA VAL A 237 6.29 -20.68 21.14
C VAL A 237 7.03 -20.67 22.48
N ASP A 238 6.41 -20.01 23.46
CA ASP A 238 6.83 -20.06 24.84
C ASP A 238 6.59 -21.47 25.40
N PRO A 239 7.64 -22.15 25.88
CA PRO A 239 7.57 -23.54 26.28
C PRO A 239 6.85 -23.80 27.61
N TYR A 240 6.46 -22.76 28.34
CA TYR A 240 5.78 -22.85 29.63
C TYR A 240 4.27 -22.68 29.51
N ASN A 241 3.80 -21.81 28.60
CA ASN A 241 2.36 -21.61 28.38
C ASN A 241 1.84 -22.19 27.05
N GLY A 242 2.72 -22.59 26.12
CA GLY A 242 2.34 -23.18 24.84
C GLY A 242 1.75 -22.17 23.84
N GLU A 243 1.89 -20.88 24.09
CA GLU A 243 1.43 -19.81 23.21
C GLU A 243 2.58 -19.22 22.39
N PHE A 244 2.27 -18.68 21.21
CA PHE A 244 3.26 -17.95 20.42
C PHE A 244 3.81 -16.76 21.21
N ILE A 245 5.12 -16.56 21.16
CA ILE A 245 5.73 -15.42 21.81
C ILE A 245 5.24 -14.14 21.10
N LYS A 246 4.80 -13.16 21.90
CA LYS A 246 4.26 -11.90 21.40
C LYS A 246 5.37 -11.03 20.82
N THR A 247 5.11 -10.48 19.64
CA THR A 247 5.92 -9.37 19.09
C THR A 247 5.06 -8.11 19.06
N SER A 248 5.60 -7.02 19.58
CA SER A 248 4.99 -5.68 19.46
C SER A 248 5.58 -4.99 18.24
N ASN A 249 4.70 -4.56 17.32
CA ASN A 249 5.04 -3.53 16.35
C ASN A 249 4.14 -2.32 16.62
N ARG A 250 4.54 -1.10 16.21
CA ARG A 250 4.02 0.21 16.68
C ARG A 250 2.48 0.41 16.71
N ASN A 251 1.67 -0.53 16.22
CA ASN A 251 0.20 -0.49 16.32
C ASN A 251 -0.49 -1.86 16.53
N TYR A 252 0.22 -3.00 16.66
CA TYR A 252 -0.39 -4.34 16.76
C TYR A 252 0.47 -5.38 17.51
N GLU A 253 -0.17 -6.24 18.31
CA GLU A 253 0.43 -7.48 18.84
C GLU A 253 0.27 -8.62 17.84
N VAL A 254 1.38 -9.26 17.46
CA VAL A 254 1.37 -10.42 16.56
C VAL A 254 1.79 -11.67 17.35
N HIS A 255 0.90 -12.66 17.37
CA HIS A 255 1.07 -13.96 18.04
C HIS A 255 1.50 -15.05 17.05
N GLY A 256 2.46 -14.77 16.16
CA GLY A 256 2.87 -15.68 15.04
C GLY A 256 2.76 -15.01 13.67
N LEU A 257 3.61 -15.40 12.72
CA LEU A 257 3.77 -14.71 11.44
C LEU A 257 2.77 -15.19 10.37
N PHE A 258 2.43 -14.27 9.47
CA PHE A 258 1.77 -14.58 8.20
C PHE A 258 2.85 -14.94 7.17
N VAL A 259 2.69 -16.08 6.53
CA VAL A 259 3.50 -16.47 5.37
C VAL A 259 2.80 -15.95 4.12
N SER A 260 3.55 -15.46 3.14
CA SER A 260 2.99 -15.08 1.84
C SER A 260 2.25 -16.28 1.23
N SER A 261 1.01 -16.05 0.81
CA SER A 261 0.12 -17.08 0.26
C SER A 261 0.03 -16.97 -1.26
N ASP A 262 1.18 -17.01 -1.92
CA ASP A 262 1.31 -16.91 -3.37
C ASP A 262 1.70 -18.26 -4.01
N ASP A 263 1.73 -19.35 -3.22
CA ASP A 263 2.22 -20.67 -3.61
C ASP A 263 3.69 -20.63 -4.10
N ALA A 264 4.53 -19.81 -3.45
CA ALA A 264 5.98 -19.84 -3.60
C ALA A 264 6.69 -20.02 -2.25
N TYR A 265 7.94 -20.49 -2.28
CA TYR A 265 8.78 -20.59 -1.08
C TYR A 265 9.37 -19.24 -0.70
N HIS A 266 9.28 -18.91 0.58
CA HIS A 266 9.89 -17.74 1.19
C HIS A 266 10.63 -18.11 2.47
N ILE A 267 11.68 -17.37 2.82
CA ILE A 267 12.29 -17.52 4.14
C ILE A 267 11.45 -16.83 5.20
N VAL A 268 11.19 -17.56 6.28
CA VAL A 268 10.72 -17.04 7.55
C VAL A 268 11.87 -17.10 8.55
N ARG A 269 12.06 -16.02 9.31
CA ARG A 269 13.18 -15.89 10.24
C ARG A 269 12.78 -15.24 11.56
N PHE A 270 13.45 -15.64 12.63
CA PHE A 270 13.32 -15.10 13.98
C PHE A 270 14.70 -14.98 14.62
N ASN A 271 14.85 -13.97 15.48
CA ASN A 271 15.94 -13.87 16.43
C ASN A 271 15.34 -13.69 17.82
N PHE A 272 15.80 -14.45 18.80
CA PHE A 272 15.25 -14.40 20.14
C PHE A 272 16.32 -14.77 21.18
N ASN A 273 16.16 -14.25 22.40
CA ASN A 273 16.91 -14.76 23.55
C ASN A 273 16.05 -15.81 24.27
N SER A 274 16.66 -16.92 24.65
CA SER A 274 15.96 -17.99 25.38
C SER A 274 15.51 -17.57 26.79
N GLY A 275 16.02 -16.46 27.34
CA GLY A 275 15.78 -16.06 28.72
C GLY A 275 16.12 -17.19 29.68
N ASN A 276 15.33 -17.42 30.72
CA ASN A 276 15.61 -18.55 31.62
C ASN A 276 15.17 -19.93 31.07
N ALA A 277 14.65 -20.00 29.84
CA ALA A 277 14.15 -21.23 29.27
C ALA A 277 15.28 -22.21 28.92
N LYS A 278 15.02 -23.50 29.12
CA LYS A 278 15.92 -24.61 28.73
C LYS A 278 15.49 -25.32 27.45
N ARG A 279 14.35 -24.90 26.89
CA ARG A 279 13.79 -25.37 25.64
C ARG A 279 13.01 -24.24 24.99
N ILE A 280 12.71 -24.32 23.70
CA ILE A 280 11.81 -23.40 23.02
C ILE A 280 10.85 -24.21 22.15
N GLY A 281 9.62 -23.72 21.94
CA GLY A 281 8.68 -24.33 21.02
C GLY A 281 8.75 -23.71 19.63
N ILE A 282 8.45 -24.50 18.61
CA ILE A 282 8.13 -24.02 17.26
C ILE A 282 6.74 -24.55 16.93
N GLY A 283 5.79 -23.64 16.72
CA GLY A 283 4.36 -23.92 16.70
C GLY A 283 3.68 -23.67 15.35
N PHE A 284 2.63 -24.45 15.08
CA PHE A 284 1.73 -24.31 13.94
C PHE A 284 0.28 -24.33 14.43
N LYS A 285 -0.53 -23.37 13.97
CA LYS A 285 -1.96 -23.27 14.34
C LYS A 285 -2.77 -22.61 13.24
N GLY A 286 -3.83 -23.26 12.78
CA GLY A 286 -4.75 -22.74 11.77
C GLY A 286 -5.99 -23.60 11.68
N ALA A 287 -7.14 -23.02 11.35
CA ALA A 287 -8.40 -23.74 11.23
C ALA A 287 -8.70 -24.18 9.79
N SER A 288 -8.25 -23.41 8.80
CA SER A 288 -8.40 -23.76 7.38
C SER A 288 -7.21 -23.21 6.61
N SER A 289 -6.09 -23.90 6.67
CA SER A 289 -4.85 -23.48 6.02
C SER A 289 -3.96 -24.63 5.58
N SER A 290 -3.10 -24.33 4.59
CA SER A 290 -2.14 -25.26 4.02
C SER A 290 -0.77 -24.58 3.92
N LEU A 291 0.22 -25.13 4.62
CA LEU A 291 1.57 -24.60 4.73
C LEU A 291 2.58 -25.73 4.60
N PHE A 292 3.47 -25.62 3.61
CA PHE A 292 4.66 -26.45 3.50
C PHE A 292 5.82 -25.73 4.16
N VAL A 293 6.60 -26.44 4.97
CA VAL A 293 7.87 -25.94 5.50
C VAL A 293 8.98 -26.94 5.21
N ASP A 294 10.17 -26.41 4.96
CA ASP A 294 11.37 -27.14 4.62
C ASP A 294 12.61 -26.40 5.11
N ASP A 295 13.73 -27.11 5.22
CA ASP A 295 15.05 -26.57 5.60
C ASP A 295 15.01 -25.70 6.88
N MET A 296 14.69 -26.33 8.02
CA MET A 296 14.67 -25.66 9.32
C MET A 296 16.04 -25.59 9.98
N TYR A 297 16.43 -24.39 10.41
CA TYR A 297 17.65 -24.10 11.15
C TYR A 297 17.34 -23.39 12.45
N LEU A 298 17.78 -23.94 13.58
CA LEU A 298 17.77 -23.27 14.88
C LEU A 298 19.15 -23.40 15.52
N PHE A 299 19.83 -22.28 15.77
CA PHE A 299 21.24 -22.28 16.18
C PHE A 299 21.59 -21.04 17.01
N GLU A 300 22.66 -21.12 17.80
CA GLU A 300 23.16 -19.98 18.58
C GLU A 300 23.67 -18.89 17.65
N SER A 301 23.45 -17.62 18.01
CA SER A 301 23.86 -16.48 17.19
C SER A 301 25.36 -16.45 16.87
N THR A 302 26.20 -17.10 17.67
CA THR A 302 27.64 -17.25 17.45
C THR A 302 27.99 -18.18 16.29
N ASP A 303 27.08 -19.09 15.93
CA ASP A 303 27.27 -20.08 14.86
C ASP A 303 26.62 -19.62 13.55
N ALA A 304 26.17 -18.36 13.53
CA ALA A 304 25.46 -17.78 12.41
C ALA A 304 26.35 -17.66 11.17
N LYS A 305 25.92 -18.33 10.12
CA LYS A 305 26.45 -18.18 8.77
C LYS A 305 25.48 -17.39 7.94
N LEU A 306 26.00 -16.38 7.28
CA LEU A 306 25.22 -15.56 6.38
C LEU A 306 24.63 -16.44 5.28
N TYR A 307 23.30 -16.54 5.24
CA TYR A 307 22.63 -17.25 4.16
C TYR A 307 22.77 -16.40 2.90
N ASN A 308 23.48 -16.93 1.89
CA ASN A 308 23.71 -16.25 0.64
C ASN A 308 22.93 -16.94 -0.47
N PRO A 309 21.70 -16.48 -0.77
CA PRO A 309 20.96 -17.06 -1.88
C PRO A 309 21.66 -16.81 -3.20
N PRO A 310 21.48 -17.70 -4.20
CA PRO A 310 21.93 -17.45 -5.57
C PRO A 310 21.41 -16.13 -6.17
N LEU A 311 20.37 -15.53 -5.59
CA LEU A 311 19.65 -14.35 -6.08
C LEU A 311 19.89 -13.08 -5.22
N ARG A 312 20.78 -13.12 -4.22
CA ARG A 312 21.02 -11.97 -3.33
C ARG A 312 21.61 -10.76 -4.05
N ASP A 313 22.38 -11.01 -5.10
CA ASP A 313 23.11 -9.99 -5.86
C ASP A 313 22.34 -9.50 -7.10
N MET A 314 21.02 -9.77 -7.18
CA MET A 314 20.21 -9.26 -8.29
C MET A 314 20.12 -7.74 -8.21
N LYS A 315 20.49 -7.08 -9.30
CA LYS A 315 20.36 -5.63 -9.47
C LYS A 315 18.89 -5.24 -9.44
N SER A 316 18.56 -4.25 -8.59
CA SER A 316 17.20 -3.71 -8.46
C SER A 316 16.67 -3.18 -9.80
N VAL A 317 15.36 -3.39 -10.03
CA VAL A 317 14.63 -2.74 -11.11
C VAL A 317 14.71 -1.23 -10.94
N THR A 318 14.90 -0.50 -12.04
CA THR A 318 14.94 0.97 -12.04
C THR A 318 13.82 1.49 -12.93
N VAL A 319 12.99 2.40 -12.40
CA VAL A 319 12.06 3.19 -13.22
C VAL A 319 12.88 4.14 -14.07
N THR A 320 12.75 4.05 -15.38
CA THR A 320 13.50 4.85 -16.35
C THR A 320 12.71 6.02 -16.91
N SER A 321 11.37 5.97 -16.83
CA SER A 321 10.49 7.10 -17.11
C SER A 321 9.19 6.98 -16.33
N SER A 322 8.77 8.06 -15.65
CA SER A 322 7.45 8.16 -15.02
C SER A 322 6.35 8.69 -15.95
N ALA A 323 6.71 9.07 -17.18
CA ALA A 323 5.79 9.59 -18.19
C ALA A 323 6.26 9.16 -19.60
N PRO A 324 6.15 7.86 -19.94
CA PRO A 324 6.62 7.36 -21.24
C PRO A 324 5.74 7.85 -22.39
N GLU A 325 6.35 8.16 -23.54
CA GLU A 325 5.63 8.61 -24.75
C GLU A 325 4.82 7.48 -25.41
N LYS A 326 5.32 6.24 -25.31
CA LYS A 326 4.71 5.05 -25.91
C LYS A 326 3.79 4.38 -24.88
N LEU A 327 2.49 4.64 -25.01
CA LEU A 327 1.47 4.22 -24.06
C LEU A 327 0.61 3.05 -24.54
N ASP A 328 0.92 2.49 -25.71
CA ASP A 328 0.17 1.37 -26.28
C ASP A 328 1.10 0.40 -27.00
N CYS A 329 0.58 -0.78 -27.37
CA CYS A 329 1.25 -1.78 -28.19
C CYS A 329 0.23 -2.55 -29.04
N ASP A 330 0.70 -3.36 -29.98
CA ASP A 330 -0.17 -4.31 -30.68
C ASP A 330 -0.51 -5.48 -29.74
N ASP A 331 -1.69 -6.08 -29.88
CA ASP A 331 -2.19 -7.10 -28.93
C ASP A 331 -1.22 -8.27 -28.76
N ASN A 332 -0.56 -8.70 -29.84
CA ASN A 332 0.44 -9.78 -29.81
C ASN A 332 1.77 -9.40 -29.13
N LYS A 333 1.93 -8.14 -28.71
CA LYS A 333 3.07 -7.61 -27.96
C LYS A 333 2.76 -7.37 -26.49
N ASN A 334 1.47 -7.35 -26.13
CA ASN A 334 1.07 -7.26 -24.75
C ASN A 334 1.36 -8.58 -24.03
N LEU A 335 2.07 -8.54 -22.91
CA LEU A 335 2.32 -9.70 -22.06
C LEU A 335 1.16 -9.98 -21.10
N ILE A 336 0.18 -9.07 -21.02
CA ILE A 336 -1.03 -9.24 -20.23
C ILE A 336 -2.14 -9.70 -21.17
N GLU A 337 -2.64 -10.91 -20.93
CA GLU A 337 -3.76 -11.49 -21.67
C GLU A 337 -5.07 -10.96 -21.10
N ASN A 338 -6.01 -10.61 -21.99
CA ASN A 338 -7.33 -10.07 -21.64
C ASN A 338 -7.27 -8.92 -20.60
N GLY A 339 -6.36 -7.95 -20.83
CA GLY A 339 -6.15 -6.82 -19.91
C GLY A 339 -7.18 -5.69 -20.02
N ASP A 340 -7.98 -5.70 -21.09
CA ASP A 340 -9.15 -4.85 -21.35
C ASP A 340 -10.47 -5.54 -20.95
N PHE A 341 -10.40 -6.79 -20.47
CA PHE A 341 -11.52 -7.60 -20.02
C PHE A 341 -12.66 -7.76 -21.04
N SER A 342 -12.37 -7.62 -22.33
CA SER A 342 -13.35 -7.73 -23.40
C SER A 342 -13.68 -9.18 -23.75
N ASP A 343 -12.76 -10.12 -23.48
CA ASP A 343 -12.97 -11.56 -23.63
C ASP A 343 -13.66 -12.16 -22.39
N ASP A 344 -14.46 -13.20 -22.60
CA ASP A 344 -15.07 -14.01 -21.55
C ASP A 344 -14.05 -14.97 -20.89
N ASP A 345 -12.94 -15.30 -21.56
CA ASP A 345 -11.85 -16.09 -20.95
C ASP A 345 -11.01 -15.25 -19.99
N ILE A 346 -11.17 -15.52 -18.69
CA ILE A 346 -10.50 -14.81 -17.60
C ILE A 346 -9.43 -15.67 -16.91
N SER A 347 -9.05 -16.81 -17.50
CA SER A 347 -8.13 -17.79 -16.92
C SER A 347 -6.75 -17.22 -16.58
N PHE A 348 -6.25 -16.28 -17.39
CA PHE A 348 -5.03 -15.52 -17.09
C PHE A 348 -5.11 -14.88 -15.70
N TRP A 349 -6.23 -14.24 -15.38
CA TRP A 349 -6.42 -13.53 -14.13
C TRP A 349 -6.79 -14.44 -12.96
N GLU A 350 -7.58 -15.49 -13.21
CA GLU A 350 -7.96 -16.48 -12.18
C GLU A 350 -6.77 -17.27 -11.62
N SER A 351 -5.68 -17.39 -12.38
CA SER A 351 -4.43 -18.00 -11.88
C SER A 351 -3.70 -17.15 -10.82
N ALA A 352 -4.15 -15.93 -10.52
CA ALA A 352 -3.64 -15.14 -9.40
C ALA A 352 -4.31 -15.57 -8.09
N GLY A 353 -3.51 -15.85 -7.06
CA GLY A 353 -3.90 -16.56 -5.83
C GLY A 353 -4.84 -15.87 -4.84
N SER A 354 -5.56 -14.85 -5.26
CA SER A 354 -6.60 -14.15 -4.49
C SER A 354 -7.65 -13.47 -5.39
N TYR A 355 -7.66 -13.83 -6.67
CA TYR A 355 -8.60 -13.32 -7.65
C TYR A 355 -10.04 -13.71 -7.28
N GLY A 356 -10.98 -12.78 -7.37
CA GLY A 356 -12.39 -12.96 -7.00
C GLY A 356 -12.77 -12.51 -5.58
N TYR A 357 -11.81 -12.35 -4.65
CA TYR A 357 -12.11 -11.92 -3.27
C TYR A 357 -12.00 -10.41 -3.06
N THR A 358 -10.94 -9.79 -3.56
CA THR A 358 -10.70 -8.33 -3.50
C THR A 358 -10.78 -7.67 -4.87
N ALA A 359 -10.71 -8.46 -5.94
CA ALA A 359 -10.81 -8.01 -7.32
C ALA A 359 -11.77 -8.94 -8.09
N GLN A 360 -12.78 -8.39 -8.74
CA GLN A 360 -13.74 -9.12 -9.58
C GLN A 360 -13.80 -8.48 -10.95
N ILE A 361 -14.10 -9.23 -12.01
CA ILE A 361 -14.46 -8.60 -13.29
C ILE A 361 -15.94 -8.30 -13.25
N GLU A 362 -16.28 -7.03 -13.35
CA GLU A 362 -17.65 -6.56 -13.34
C GLU A 362 -17.91 -5.64 -14.52
N ASN A 363 -19.16 -5.63 -14.98
CA ASN A 363 -19.59 -4.60 -15.92
C ASN A 363 -19.61 -3.26 -15.17
N THR A 364 -18.90 -2.29 -15.70
CA THR A 364 -18.85 -0.92 -15.15
C THR A 364 -20.20 -0.22 -15.22
N GLY A 365 -21.14 -0.71 -16.05
CA GLY A 365 -22.41 -0.05 -16.34
C GLY A 365 -22.27 1.06 -17.38
N THR A 366 -21.13 1.13 -18.08
CA THR A 366 -20.71 2.26 -18.92
C THR A 366 -20.21 1.77 -20.28
N THR A 367 -19.80 2.69 -21.14
CA THR A 367 -19.15 2.42 -22.43
C THR A 367 -17.88 1.58 -22.35
N ARG A 368 -17.21 1.60 -21.20
CA ARG A 368 -15.99 0.82 -20.95
C ARG A 368 -16.25 -0.68 -20.91
N GLY A 369 -17.50 -1.12 -20.74
CA GLY A 369 -17.80 -2.54 -20.65
C GLY A 369 -17.35 -3.13 -19.32
N LYS A 370 -16.59 -4.23 -19.36
CA LYS A 370 -16.11 -4.92 -18.16
C LYS A 370 -14.76 -4.33 -17.72
N ALA A 371 -14.52 -4.32 -16.41
CA ALA A 371 -13.23 -3.92 -15.84
C ALA A 371 -12.95 -4.72 -14.56
N MET A 372 -11.69 -4.71 -14.10
CA MET A 372 -11.34 -5.23 -12.78
C MET A 372 -11.86 -4.26 -11.70
N HIS A 373 -12.89 -4.67 -10.99
CA HIS A 373 -13.42 -3.99 -9.82
C HIS A 373 -12.68 -4.45 -8.56
N TYR A 374 -11.84 -3.57 -8.00
CA TYR A 374 -11.28 -3.72 -6.67
C TYR A 374 -12.22 -3.15 -5.60
N THR A 375 -12.48 -3.94 -4.55
CA THR A 375 -13.15 -3.46 -3.34
C THR A 375 -12.36 -3.90 -2.12
N ALA A 376 -12.10 -2.96 -1.21
CA ALA A 376 -11.41 -3.28 0.03
C ALA A 376 -12.13 -4.35 0.84
N ASN A 377 -11.35 -5.28 1.41
CA ASN A 377 -11.91 -6.35 2.21
C ASN A 377 -12.35 -5.86 3.61
N LEU A 378 -13.58 -5.34 3.67
CA LEU A 378 -14.21 -4.88 4.92
C LEU A 378 -15.08 -5.96 5.58
N LYS A 379 -15.40 -7.05 4.87
CA LYS A 379 -16.38 -8.07 5.30
C LYS A 379 -15.87 -9.04 6.36
N TYR A 380 -14.55 -9.21 6.51
CA TYR A 380 -13.98 -10.17 7.47
C TYR A 380 -13.30 -9.48 8.65
N THR A 381 -13.71 -9.85 9.87
CA THR A 381 -13.10 -9.44 11.14
C THR A 381 -11.82 -10.22 11.49
N GLY A 382 -11.27 -10.97 10.53
CA GLY A 382 -10.08 -11.80 10.69
C GLY A 382 -9.24 -11.80 9.41
N ASN A 383 -7.92 -11.88 9.61
CA ASN A 383 -6.84 -11.64 8.66
C ASN A 383 -6.83 -12.47 7.36
N PRO A 384 -6.01 -12.06 6.36
CA PRO A 384 -5.19 -10.84 6.36
C PRO A 384 -5.86 -9.66 5.65
N LYS A 385 -5.82 -8.49 6.31
CA LYS A 385 -5.97 -7.16 5.71
C LYS A 385 -4.62 -6.74 5.14
N LYS A 386 -4.55 -5.78 4.20
CA LYS A 386 -3.28 -5.31 3.61
C LYS A 386 -2.53 -6.38 2.83
N THR A 387 -3.27 -7.23 2.12
CA THR A 387 -2.71 -8.27 1.25
C THR A 387 -2.39 -7.72 -0.13
N TYR A 388 -1.42 -8.34 -0.80
CA TYR A 388 -1.19 -8.12 -2.22
C TYR A 388 -1.84 -9.24 -3.01
N LEU A 389 -2.70 -8.90 -3.97
CA LEU A 389 -3.00 -9.73 -5.11
C LEU A 389 -1.84 -9.54 -6.09
N ILE A 390 -1.16 -10.60 -6.51
CA ILE A 390 -0.05 -10.49 -7.48
C ILE A 390 -0.29 -11.47 -8.62
N LYS A 391 -0.26 -10.95 -9.85
CA LYS A 391 -0.19 -11.72 -11.09
C LYS A 391 1.25 -11.65 -11.60
N TRP A 392 1.99 -12.74 -11.46
CA TRP A 392 3.35 -12.87 -11.99
C TRP A 392 3.34 -13.02 -13.51
N ILE A 393 4.26 -12.32 -14.17
CA ILE A 393 4.43 -12.24 -15.62
C ILE A 393 5.90 -12.45 -15.93
N GLU A 394 6.20 -13.37 -16.84
CA GLU A 394 7.57 -13.64 -17.30
C GLU A 394 8.07 -12.50 -18.20
N VAL A 395 9.33 -12.12 -18.02
CA VAL A 395 10.00 -11.04 -18.77
C VAL A 395 11.44 -11.42 -19.09
N GLU A 396 12.02 -10.75 -20.07
CA GLU A 396 13.46 -10.89 -20.36
C GLU A 396 14.28 -10.04 -19.39
N PRO A 397 15.42 -10.56 -18.86
CA PRO A 397 16.38 -9.74 -18.13
C PRO A 397 16.93 -8.59 -18.99
N ASN A 398 17.37 -7.53 -18.32
CA ASN A 398 18.01 -6.35 -18.89
C ASN A 398 17.25 -5.75 -20.08
N THR A 399 15.94 -5.76 -19.98
CA THR A 399 15.04 -5.35 -21.06
C THR A 399 14.16 -4.22 -20.55
N GLU A 400 13.94 -3.22 -21.41
CA GLU A 400 13.05 -2.10 -21.12
C GLU A 400 11.59 -2.47 -21.40
N TYR A 401 10.74 -2.21 -20.42
CA TYR A 401 9.31 -2.47 -20.48
C TYR A 401 8.52 -1.23 -20.10
N THR A 402 7.37 -1.05 -20.74
CA THR A 402 6.38 -0.04 -20.36
C THR A 402 5.16 -0.74 -19.78
N PHE A 403 4.75 -0.30 -18.60
CA PHE A 403 3.47 -0.64 -18.00
C PHE A 403 2.47 0.50 -18.25
N THR A 404 1.25 0.15 -18.61
CA THR A 404 0.12 1.08 -18.68
C THR A 404 -1.13 0.44 -18.12
N ALA A 405 -1.97 1.22 -17.46
CA ALA A 405 -3.33 0.82 -17.09
C ALA A 405 -4.20 2.06 -16.99
N GLU A 406 -5.50 1.89 -17.15
CA GLU A 406 -6.49 2.92 -16.87
C GLU A 406 -7.22 2.57 -15.59
N TYR A 407 -7.59 3.56 -14.80
CA TYR A 407 -8.26 3.33 -13.53
C TYR A 407 -9.21 4.46 -13.17
N SER A 408 -10.26 4.13 -12.45
CA SER A 408 -11.24 5.08 -11.91
C SER A 408 -11.44 4.78 -10.43
N ILE A 409 -11.10 5.73 -9.56
CA ILE A 409 -11.28 5.59 -8.11
C ILE A 409 -12.72 5.91 -7.77
N LEU A 410 -13.41 4.98 -7.12
CA LEU A 410 -14.79 5.14 -6.64
C LEU A 410 -14.81 5.58 -5.16
N LYS A 411 -13.80 5.17 -4.40
CA LYS A 411 -13.65 5.49 -2.99
C LYS A 411 -12.18 5.50 -2.59
N ALA A 412 -11.76 6.53 -1.87
CA ALA A 412 -10.38 6.63 -1.42
C ALA A 412 -10.05 5.62 -0.32
N GLY A 413 -8.76 5.31 -0.25
CA GLY A 413 -8.15 4.57 0.83
C GLY A 413 -6.67 4.34 0.59
N ASN A 414 -5.99 3.68 1.54
CA ASN A 414 -4.55 3.44 1.43
C ASN A 414 -4.22 2.24 0.51
N GLY A 415 -5.17 1.78 -0.30
CA GLY A 415 -4.95 0.74 -1.31
C GLY A 415 -4.30 1.30 -2.57
N GLY A 416 -4.02 0.42 -3.52
CA GLY A 416 -3.46 0.83 -4.80
C GLY A 416 -3.13 -0.35 -5.69
N PHE A 417 -2.59 -0.08 -6.87
CA PHE A 417 -2.09 -1.10 -7.80
C PHE A 417 -0.76 -0.66 -8.43
N GLY A 418 -0.05 -1.58 -9.06
CA GLY A 418 1.17 -1.25 -9.78
C GLY A 418 1.99 -2.47 -10.18
N MET A 419 3.31 -2.27 -10.32
CA MET A 419 4.23 -3.37 -10.62
C MET A 419 5.18 -3.63 -9.46
N ILE A 420 5.50 -4.90 -9.24
CA ILE A 420 6.43 -5.39 -8.22
C ILE A 420 7.52 -6.24 -8.88
N ASN A 421 8.75 -6.20 -8.37
CA ASN A 421 9.84 -6.99 -8.93
C ASN A 421 9.72 -8.48 -8.58
N GLY A 422 10.35 -9.33 -9.39
CA GLY A 422 10.30 -10.78 -9.26
C GLY A 422 11.16 -11.38 -8.15
N ASN A 423 11.71 -10.58 -7.23
CA ASN A 423 12.61 -11.08 -6.20
C ASN A 423 11.90 -12.07 -5.28
N TYR A 424 12.35 -13.32 -5.24
CA TYR A 424 11.76 -14.36 -4.40
C TYR A 424 11.94 -14.09 -2.88
N TRP A 425 12.95 -13.30 -2.52
CA TRP A 425 13.34 -12.99 -1.14
C TRP A 425 12.54 -11.84 -0.56
N HIS A 426 12.47 -10.77 -1.31
CA HIS A 426 11.82 -9.54 -0.91
C HIS A 426 11.34 -8.83 -2.17
N PRO A 427 10.18 -9.24 -2.72
CA PRO A 427 9.53 -8.49 -3.77
C PRO A 427 9.41 -7.04 -3.32
N ASP A 428 9.86 -6.11 -4.16
CA ASP A 428 9.74 -4.68 -3.88
C ASP A 428 9.00 -3.98 -5.01
N LYS A 429 8.22 -2.97 -4.64
CA LYS A 429 7.41 -2.21 -5.59
C LYS A 429 8.35 -1.54 -6.58
N ILE A 430 8.09 -1.72 -7.86
CA ILE A 430 8.71 -0.92 -8.91
C ILE A 430 8.07 0.46 -8.89
N LEU A 431 6.74 0.50 -8.92
CA LEU A 431 5.93 1.71 -8.75
C LEU A 431 4.50 1.32 -8.35
N MET A 432 3.82 2.17 -7.57
CA MET A 432 2.44 2.01 -7.15
C MET A 432 1.65 3.30 -7.38
N TYR A 433 0.42 3.15 -7.85
CA TYR A 433 -0.61 4.19 -7.90
C TYR A 433 -1.58 3.96 -6.75
N GLU A 434 -1.73 4.94 -5.87
CA GLU A 434 -2.57 4.88 -4.67
C GLU A 434 -4.01 5.32 -4.98
N PHE A 435 -4.98 4.77 -4.24
CA PHE A 435 -6.37 5.20 -4.32
C PHE A 435 -6.62 6.45 -3.45
N SER A 436 -5.91 7.53 -3.76
CA SER A 436 -5.90 8.77 -2.95
C SER A 436 -7.13 9.65 -3.21
N ASP A 437 -7.49 10.52 -2.24
CA ASP A 437 -8.58 11.48 -2.36
C ASP A 437 -8.33 12.56 -3.44
N GLU A 438 -7.07 12.85 -3.77
CA GLU A 438 -6.70 13.91 -4.72
C GLU A 438 -7.13 13.57 -6.17
N ASP A 439 -7.36 12.29 -6.46
CA ASP A 439 -7.77 11.77 -7.76
C ASP A 439 -9.30 11.52 -7.86
N ILE A 440 -10.05 11.72 -6.77
CA ILE A 440 -11.51 11.62 -6.78
C ILE A 440 -12.08 12.97 -7.22
N ALA A 441 -12.17 13.18 -8.53
CA ALA A 441 -13.04 14.23 -9.03
C ALA A 441 -14.48 13.97 -8.56
N GLU A 442 -15.31 15.02 -8.42
CA GLU A 442 -16.76 14.91 -8.16
C GLU A 442 -17.49 13.97 -9.14
N ASP A 443 -16.84 13.62 -10.26
CA ASP A 443 -17.34 12.76 -11.33
C ASP A 443 -16.50 11.49 -11.62
N SER A 444 -15.64 11.00 -10.71
CA SER A 444 -14.91 9.71 -10.87
C SER A 444 -14.28 9.51 -12.28
N LYS A 445 -13.22 10.27 -12.58
CA LYS A 445 -12.60 10.23 -13.92
C LYS A 445 -11.69 9.01 -14.10
N TRP A 446 -11.79 8.39 -15.28
CA TRP A 446 -10.78 7.43 -15.73
C TRP A 446 -9.46 8.14 -15.97
N THR A 447 -8.42 7.72 -15.27
CA THR A 447 -7.06 8.24 -15.34
C THR A 447 -6.13 7.14 -15.83
N ARG A 448 -4.99 7.52 -16.44
CA ARG A 448 -4.00 6.56 -16.92
C ARG A 448 -2.78 6.51 -15.99
N ALA A 449 -2.49 5.32 -15.51
CA ALA A 449 -1.22 4.96 -14.90
C ALA A 449 -0.24 4.52 -15.98
N SER A 450 0.98 5.06 -15.98
CA SER A 450 2.03 4.60 -16.91
C SER A 450 3.45 4.86 -16.41
N PHE A 451 4.37 3.94 -16.69
CA PHE A 451 5.80 4.14 -16.47
C PHE A 451 6.62 3.12 -17.25
N SER A 452 7.87 3.45 -17.54
CA SER A 452 8.85 2.51 -18.10
C SER A 452 9.90 2.12 -17.06
N PHE A 453 10.41 0.89 -17.17
CA PHE A 453 11.40 0.35 -16.25
C PHE A 453 12.25 -0.75 -16.89
N ASN A 454 13.51 -0.86 -16.42
CA ASN A 454 14.42 -1.90 -16.87
C ASN A 454 14.44 -3.08 -15.89
N THR A 455 14.18 -4.28 -16.41
CA THR A 455 14.10 -5.53 -15.61
C THR A 455 15.41 -5.95 -14.95
N SER A 456 16.55 -5.36 -15.31
CA SER A 456 17.86 -5.68 -14.73
C SER A 456 18.14 -7.19 -14.74
N ASP A 457 18.21 -7.88 -13.60
CA ASP A 457 18.47 -9.33 -13.59
C ASP A 457 17.19 -10.17 -13.56
N TYR A 458 16.02 -9.55 -13.45
CA TYR A 458 14.76 -10.24 -13.22
C TYR A 458 14.20 -10.88 -14.49
N LYS A 459 13.78 -12.14 -14.36
CA LYS A 459 13.06 -12.91 -15.38
C LYS A 459 11.54 -12.85 -15.21
N ARG A 460 11.06 -12.20 -14.17
CA ARG A 460 9.63 -12.02 -13.89
C ARG A 460 9.38 -10.70 -13.18
N VAL A 461 8.19 -10.15 -13.37
CA VAL A 461 7.63 -9.03 -12.60
C VAL A 461 6.17 -9.38 -12.26
N GLY A 462 5.58 -8.68 -11.30
CA GLY A 462 4.18 -8.88 -10.93
C GLY A 462 3.37 -7.62 -11.16
N PHE A 463 2.20 -7.74 -11.79
CA PHE A 463 1.13 -6.77 -11.59
C PHE A 463 0.52 -7.04 -10.22
N PHE A 464 0.31 -6.01 -9.40
CA PHE A 464 -0.29 -6.19 -8.09
C PHE A 464 -1.44 -5.22 -7.79
N VAL A 465 -2.35 -5.66 -6.93
CA VAL A 465 -3.34 -4.82 -6.23
C VAL A 465 -3.14 -4.99 -4.72
N TYR A 466 -3.01 -3.90 -4.00
CA TYR A 466 -2.77 -3.86 -2.55
C TYR A 466 -4.04 -3.48 -1.79
N ASP A 467 -4.47 -4.37 -0.90
CA ASP A 467 -5.70 -4.22 -0.10
C ASP A 467 -5.50 -3.31 1.13
N GLY A 468 -5.19 -2.04 0.88
CA GLY A 468 -5.01 -1.01 1.91
C GLY A 468 -6.27 -0.20 2.24
N GLY A 469 -7.38 -0.44 1.56
CA GLY A 469 -8.61 0.37 1.61
C GLY A 469 -8.93 1.00 0.26
N GLY A 470 -10.16 1.51 0.12
CA GLY A 470 -10.65 2.13 -1.11
C GLY A 470 -11.44 1.18 -2.01
N GLU A 471 -11.81 1.69 -3.18
CA GLU A 471 -12.59 1.00 -4.20
C GLU A 471 -12.26 1.65 -5.55
N ALA A 472 -11.98 0.84 -6.57
CA ALA A 472 -11.57 1.34 -7.87
C ALA A 472 -11.86 0.32 -8.98
N TYR A 473 -12.10 0.83 -10.19
CA TYR A 473 -11.98 0.03 -11.41
C TYR A 473 -10.59 0.19 -12.00
N VAL A 474 -10.04 -0.88 -12.55
CA VAL A 474 -8.78 -0.92 -13.31
C VAL A 474 -9.05 -1.66 -14.62
N ASP A 475 -8.59 -1.11 -15.73
CA ASP A 475 -8.87 -1.56 -17.09
C ASP A 475 -7.68 -1.28 -18.03
N ASN A 476 -7.73 -1.80 -19.26
CA ASN A 476 -6.74 -1.61 -20.31
C ASN A 476 -5.29 -1.82 -19.81
N ILE A 477 -5.09 -2.90 -19.04
CA ILE A 477 -3.81 -3.22 -18.40
C ILE A 477 -2.88 -3.81 -19.46
N LYS A 478 -1.73 -3.16 -19.68
CA LYS A 478 -0.72 -3.60 -20.64
C LYS A 478 0.67 -3.60 -20.04
N LEU A 479 1.47 -4.58 -20.46
CA LEU A 479 2.90 -4.65 -20.20
C LEU A 479 3.59 -5.12 -21.48
N PHE A 480 4.49 -4.32 -22.03
CA PHE A 480 5.13 -4.63 -23.30
C PHE A 480 6.56 -4.09 -23.33
N LYS A 481 7.42 -4.68 -24.18
CA LYS A 481 8.77 -4.14 -24.38
C LYS A 481 8.66 -2.72 -24.94
N THR A 482 9.37 -1.75 -24.37
CA THR A 482 9.26 -0.34 -24.79
C THR A 482 9.62 -0.14 -26.27
N SER A 483 10.46 -1.00 -26.84
CA SER A 483 10.76 -1.01 -28.28
C SER A 483 9.53 -1.26 -29.15
N ASP A 484 8.60 -2.09 -28.67
CA ASP A 484 7.40 -2.52 -29.37
C ASP A 484 6.22 -1.56 -29.12
N GLY A 485 6.41 -0.56 -28.26
CA GLY A 485 5.41 0.44 -27.95
C GLY A 485 5.14 1.43 -29.09
N LYS A 486 3.91 1.91 -29.14
CA LYS A 486 3.41 2.98 -30.02
C LYS A 486 2.83 4.12 -29.18
N THR A 487 2.86 5.33 -29.73
CA THR A 487 2.17 6.48 -29.14
C THR A 487 0.68 6.20 -29.17
N LEU A 488 0.00 6.50 -28.07
CA LEU A 488 -1.45 6.40 -28.04
C LEU A 488 -2.01 7.57 -28.86
N ASN A 489 -2.68 7.25 -29.97
CA ASN A 489 -3.47 8.25 -30.69
C ASN A 489 -4.84 8.28 -30.02
N GLU A 490 -5.02 9.16 -29.04
CA GLU A 490 -6.36 9.45 -28.54
C GLU A 490 -7.14 10.15 -29.65
N ILE A 491 -7.91 9.38 -30.41
CA ILE A 491 -9.09 9.91 -31.05
C ILE A 491 -10.18 9.74 -29.99
N ASP A 492 -10.38 10.76 -29.16
CA ASP A 492 -11.57 10.81 -28.30
C ASP A 492 -12.77 11.11 -29.21
N ASP A 493 -13.26 10.06 -29.88
CA ASP A 493 -14.50 10.11 -30.68
C ASP A 493 -15.73 9.99 -29.77
N PHE A 494 -15.53 10.01 -28.44
CA PHE A 494 -16.62 10.03 -27.50
C PHE A 494 -17.31 11.41 -27.53
N PRO A 495 -18.65 11.47 -27.58
CA PRO A 495 -19.35 12.75 -27.59
C PRO A 495 -19.13 13.52 -26.28
N ASP A 496 -18.76 14.78 -26.39
CA ASP A 496 -18.60 15.66 -25.21
C ASP A 496 -19.93 16.24 -24.72
N ARG A 497 -20.99 16.16 -25.52
CA ARG A 497 -22.29 16.78 -25.23
C ARG A 497 -23.46 15.93 -25.68
N ILE A 498 -24.55 16.05 -24.91
CA ILE A 498 -25.86 15.52 -25.29
C ILE A 498 -26.41 16.41 -26.40
N THR A 499 -26.77 15.81 -27.53
CA THR A 499 -27.45 16.47 -28.64
C THR A 499 -28.72 15.73 -29.02
N SER A 500 -29.58 16.38 -29.78
CA SER A 500 -30.82 15.80 -30.29
C SER A 500 -31.31 16.60 -31.49
N ASP A 501 -31.80 15.91 -32.51
CA ASP A 501 -32.57 16.51 -33.61
C ASP A 501 -34.03 16.80 -33.22
N THR A 502 -34.51 16.24 -32.10
CA THR A 502 -35.91 16.39 -31.66
C THR A 502 -36.07 17.41 -30.55
N PHE A 503 -35.15 17.43 -29.59
CA PHE A 503 -35.18 18.33 -28.44
C PHE A 503 -34.14 19.43 -28.60
N THR A 504 -34.43 20.60 -28.05
CA THR A 504 -33.43 21.67 -28.00
C THR A 504 -32.61 21.51 -26.73
N VAL A 505 -31.30 21.29 -26.88
CA VAL A 505 -30.33 21.24 -25.77
C VAL A 505 -29.48 22.51 -25.80
N SER A 506 -29.52 23.31 -24.75
CA SER A 506 -28.81 24.59 -24.65
C SER A 506 -28.09 24.70 -23.31
N GLY A 507 -26.76 24.51 -23.35
CA GLY A 507 -25.98 24.34 -22.13
C GLY A 507 -26.45 23.09 -21.37
N ASP A 508 -26.61 23.22 -20.07
CA ASP A 508 -26.92 22.11 -19.16
C ASP A 508 -28.42 21.82 -19.06
N VAL A 509 -29.18 22.17 -20.10
CA VAL A 509 -30.65 22.17 -20.05
C VAL A 509 -31.27 21.74 -21.37
N MET A 510 -32.37 20.97 -21.29
CA MET A 510 -33.10 20.45 -22.44
C MET A 510 -34.57 20.92 -22.44
N ILE A 511 -35.15 21.22 -23.60
CA ILE A 511 -36.57 21.57 -23.81
C ILE A 511 -37.20 20.87 -25.02
N GLY A 512 -38.53 20.97 -25.15
CA GLY A 512 -39.31 20.38 -26.25
C GLY A 512 -39.85 18.98 -25.94
N TYR A 513 -39.82 18.58 -24.67
CA TYR A 513 -40.34 17.30 -24.17
C TYR A 513 -41.74 17.49 -23.55
N THR A 514 -42.50 16.39 -23.40
CA THR A 514 -43.82 16.40 -22.74
C THR A 514 -43.73 15.69 -21.40
N LEU A 515 -44.11 16.34 -20.30
CA LEU A 515 -44.19 15.68 -19.00
C LEU A 515 -45.23 14.55 -19.01
N GLY A 516 -44.92 13.43 -18.34
CA GLY A 516 -45.77 12.23 -18.32
C GLY A 516 -45.53 11.24 -19.47
N GLN A 517 -44.73 11.59 -20.49
CA GLN A 517 -44.16 10.57 -21.38
C GLN A 517 -43.10 9.75 -20.62
N THR A 518 -42.77 8.55 -21.10
CA THR A 518 -41.79 7.70 -20.41
C THR A 518 -40.37 8.22 -20.61
N VAL A 519 -39.48 7.98 -19.63
CA VAL A 519 -38.04 8.27 -19.75
C VAL A 519 -37.46 7.68 -21.03
N LYS A 520 -37.83 6.43 -21.34
CA LYS A 520 -37.44 5.73 -22.57
C LYS A 520 -37.75 6.54 -23.84
N SER A 521 -38.94 7.13 -23.93
CA SER A 521 -39.38 7.87 -25.12
C SER A 521 -38.62 9.19 -25.37
N VAL A 522 -37.98 9.73 -24.33
CA VAL A 522 -37.05 10.87 -24.43
C VAL A 522 -35.67 10.36 -24.79
N LEU A 523 -35.16 9.39 -24.04
CA LEU A 523 -33.82 8.83 -24.19
C LEU A 523 -33.56 8.37 -25.62
N GLU A 524 -34.49 7.64 -26.24
CA GLU A 524 -34.37 7.14 -27.62
C GLU A 524 -34.25 8.21 -28.70
N LYS A 525 -34.52 9.49 -28.38
CA LYS A 525 -34.43 10.63 -29.31
C LYS A 525 -33.21 11.52 -29.05
N LEU A 526 -32.39 11.16 -28.06
CA LEU A 526 -31.08 11.78 -27.85
C LEU A 526 -30.07 11.04 -28.70
N ASP A 527 -29.10 11.78 -29.23
CA ASP A 527 -27.97 11.20 -29.94
C ASP A 527 -27.07 10.48 -28.92
N HIS A 528 -26.46 9.36 -29.34
CA HIS A 528 -25.61 8.54 -28.50
C HIS A 528 -26.29 8.08 -27.19
N ASN A 529 -27.60 7.79 -27.25
CA ASN A 529 -28.40 7.44 -26.09
C ASN A 529 -27.93 6.20 -25.33
N GLU A 530 -27.16 5.33 -25.99
CA GLU A 530 -26.48 4.19 -25.39
C GLU A 530 -25.52 4.61 -24.24
N TYR A 531 -25.05 5.85 -24.27
CA TYR A 531 -24.10 6.42 -23.32
C TYR A 531 -24.76 7.35 -22.29
N ILE A 532 -26.07 7.53 -22.37
CA ILE A 532 -26.80 8.44 -21.49
C ILE A 532 -27.48 7.63 -20.37
N ARG A 533 -27.35 8.11 -19.13
CA ARG A 533 -28.01 7.58 -17.93
C ARG A 533 -28.91 8.65 -17.33
N VAL A 534 -29.96 8.21 -16.63
CA VAL A 534 -30.98 9.11 -16.09
C VAL A 534 -30.96 9.06 -14.57
N PHE A 535 -30.90 10.21 -13.93
CA PHE A 535 -30.81 10.33 -12.48
C PHE A 535 -31.99 11.13 -11.94
N LYS A 536 -32.45 10.78 -10.74
CA LYS A 536 -33.37 11.59 -9.93
C LYS A 536 -32.68 11.90 -8.61
N GLY A 537 -32.21 13.13 -8.45
CA GLY A 537 -31.21 13.45 -7.43
C GLY A 537 -29.94 12.60 -7.64
N ASN A 538 -29.48 11.90 -6.60
CA ASN A 538 -28.29 11.04 -6.67
C ASN A 538 -28.60 9.58 -7.04
N THR A 539 -29.86 9.24 -7.34
CA THR A 539 -30.27 7.87 -7.63
C THR A 539 -30.46 7.68 -9.13
N GLU A 540 -29.77 6.69 -9.72
CA GLU A 540 -29.98 6.31 -11.11
C GLU A 540 -31.35 5.63 -11.30
N ILE A 541 -32.05 6.01 -12.36
CA ILE A 541 -33.28 5.40 -12.83
C ILE A 541 -32.90 4.29 -13.81
N THR A 542 -33.04 3.03 -13.39
CA THR A 542 -32.74 1.86 -14.24
C THR A 542 -33.95 1.31 -14.99
N ASP A 543 -35.17 1.61 -14.52
CA ASP A 543 -36.42 1.32 -15.23
C ASP A 543 -36.87 2.53 -16.06
N TYR A 544 -36.57 2.51 -17.35
CA TYR A 544 -36.94 3.61 -18.26
C TYR A 544 -38.43 3.64 -18.66
N SER A 545 -39.26 2.74 -18.15
CA SER A 545 -40.72 2.80 -18.36
C SER A 545 -41.41 3.83 -17.47
N VAL A 546 -40.72 4.38 -16.47
CA VAL A 546 -41.27 5.38 -15.55
C VAL A 546 -41.60 6.69 -16.27
N PRO A 547 -42.61 7.45 -15.80
CA PRO A 547 -42.91 8.77 -16.32
C PRO A 547 -41.77 9.76 -16.07
N LEU A 548 -41.50 10.61 -17.06
CA LEU A 548 -40.57 11.73 -16.99
C LEU A 548 -41.09 12.81 -16.03
N THR A 549 -40.26 13.24 -15.08
CA THR A 549 -40.53 14.34 -14.13
C THR A 549 -39.38 15.35 -14.16
N ILE A 550 -39.63 16.63 -13.83
CA ILE A 550 -38.59 17.69 -13.95
C ILE A 550 -37.39 17.51 -13.03
N ASP A 551 -37.54 16.74 -11.95
CA ASP A 551 -36.46 16.43 -11.01
C ASP A 551 -35.51 15.33 -11.51
N MET A 552 -35.68 14.91 -12.77
CA MET A 552 -34.77 14.02 -13.47
C MET A 552 -33.73 14.78 -14.28
N GLN A 553 -32.53 14.19 -14.40
CA GLN A 553 -31.42 14.68 -15.20
C GLN A 553 -30.93 13.57 -16.12
N PHE A 554 -30.50 13.93 -17.33
CA PHE A 554 -29.83 13.02 -18.25
C PHE A 554 -28.34 13.33 -18.23
N ALA A 555 -27.51 12.32 -18.01
CA ALA A 555 -26.07 12.45 -17.94
C ALA A 555 -25.42 11.60 -19.03
N LEU A 556 -24.57 12.21 -19.86
CA LEU A 556 -23.73 11.52 -20.82
C LEU A 556 -22.49 11.02 -20.10
N MET A 557 -22.30 9.69 -20.08
CA MET A 557 -21.30 9.04 -19.26
C MET A 557 -20.28 8.29 -20.11
N ASN A 558 -19.00 8.64 -19.97
CA ASN A 558 -17.88 7.87 -20.50
C ASN A 558 -17.19 7.16 -19.34
N GLY A 559 -17.50 5.89 -19.12
CA GLY A 559 -17.12 5.33 -17.82
C GLY A 559 -17.92 5.98 -16.69
N PHE A 560 -17.25 6.20 -15.56
CA PHE A 560 -17.84 6.93 -14.43
C PHE A 560 -17.79 8.45 -14.63
N GLU A 561 -17.00 8.92 -15.60
CA GLU A 561 -16.92 10.34 -15.94
C GLU A 561 -18.22 10.81 -16.56
N THR A 562 -18.81 11.84 -15.95
CA THR A 562 -19.93 12.56 -16.57
C THR A 562 -19.38 13.64 -17.51
N LYS A 563 -19.56 13.47 -18.82
CA LYS A 563 -19.15 14.47 -19.84
C LYS A 563 -20.10 15.66 -19.91
N HIS A 564 -21.40 15.41 -19.76
CA HIS A 564 -22.43 16.45 -19.82
C HIS A 564 -23.67 16.04 -19.04
N ARG A 565 -24.29 16.98 -18.33
CA ARG A 565 -25.60 16.79 -17.67
C ARG A 565 -26.60 17.78 -18.23
N VAL A 566 -27.79 17.29 -18.58
CA VAL A 566 -28.93 18.13 -18.92
C VAL A 566 -30.04 17.96 -17.90
N SER A 567 -30.44 19.06 -17.30
CA SER A 567 -31.62 19.15 -16.44
C SER A 567 -32.87 19.45 -17.26
N LEU A 568 -34.00 19.02 -16.71
CA LEU A 568 -35.32 19.28 -17.27
C LEU A 568 -35.95 20.50 -16.58
N TYR A 569 -36.57 21.39 -17.33
CA TYR A 569 -37.40 22.47 -16.80
C TYR A 569 -38.65 22.72 -17.63
N MET A 570 -39.69 23.23 -16.98
CA MET A 570 -40.92 23.59 -17.65
C MET A 570 -40.94 25.09 -17.95
N LEU A 571 -41.20 25.47 -19.21
CA LEU A 571 -41.36 26.87 -19.58
C LEU A 571 -42.51 27.49 -18.77
N GLY A 572 -42.24 28.65 -18.17
CA GLY A 572 -43.15 29.38 -17.31
C GLY A 572 -43.18 28.95 -15.84
N ASP A 573 -42.48 27.88 -15.46
CA ASP A 573 -42.33 27.42 -14.07
C ASP A 573 -41.02 27.97 -13.50
N THR A 574 -41.08 29.20 -12.99
CA THR A 574 -39.91 29.96 -12.54
C THR A 574 -39.51 29.64 -11.10
N ASP A 575 -40.32 28.88 -10.37
CA ASP A 575 -40.04 28.45 -9.00
C ASP A 575 -39.79 26.94 -8.85
N GLY A 576 -39.97 26.17 -9.92
CA GLY A 576 -39.68 24.74 -9.97
C GLY A 576 -40.74 23.88 -9.29
N ASN A 577 -41.96 24.40 -9.07
CA ASN A 577 -43.01 23.72 -8.33
C ASN A 577 -43.90 22.81 -9.21
N LEU A 578 -43.57 22.65 -10.50
CA LEU A 578 -44.33 21.87 -11.49
C LEU A 578 -45.69 22.48 -11.88
N ALA A 579 -45.91 23.77 -11.66
CA ALA A 579 -47.17 24.44 -12.00
C ALA A 579 -46.96 25.88 -12.49
N VAL A 580 -47.24 26.13 -13.78
CA VAL A 580 -47.25 27.49 -14.34
C VAL A 580 -48.44 28.28 -13.79
N ASN A 581 -48.18 29.19 -12.87
CA ASN A 581 -49.22 29.88 -12.11
C ASN A 581 -48.88 31.35 -11.80
N THR A 582 -49.74 32.02 -11.03
CA THR A 582 -49.60 33.47 -10.74
C THR A 582 -48.34 33.79 -9.91
N GLU A 583 -47.84 32.85 -9.12
CA GLU A 583 -46.59 32.99 -8.36
C GLU A 583 -45.39 33.11 -9.31
N ASP A 584 -45.38 32.40 -10.44
CA ASP A 584 -44.36 32.53 -11.47
C ASP A 584 -44.34 33.91 -12.13
N VAL A 585 -45.55 34.40 -12.45
CA VAL A 585 -45.73 35.77 -12.97
C VAL A 585 -45.18 36.80 -11.98
N GLN A 586 -45.46 36.61 -10.69
CA GLN A 586 -44.97 37.50 -9.63
C GLN A 586 -43.44 37.45 -9.52
N ARG A 587 -42.85 36.27 -9.61
CA ARG A 587 -41.41 36.04 -9.51
C ARG A 587 -40.67 36.65 -10.70
N LEU A 588 -41.17 36.44 -11.92
CA LEU A 588 -40.66 37.08 -13.13
C LEU A 588 -40.81 38.61 -13.09
N ALA A 589 -41.95 39.12 -12.62
CA ALA A 589 -42.14 40.57 -12.46
C ALA A 589 -41.15 41.18 -11.46
N ASN A 590 -40.87 40.47 -10.35
CA ASN A 590 -39.88 40.90 -9.38
C ASN A 590 -38.46 40.89 -9.95
N TYR A 591 -38.11 39.90 -10.77
CA TYR A 591 -36.85 39.82 -11.50
C TYR A 591 -36.65 41.01 -12.44
N LEU A 592 -37.63 41.28 -13.30
CA LEU A 592 -37.59 42.41 -14.25
C LEU A 592 -37.55 43.77 -13.54
N CYS A 593 -38.13 43.86 -12.34
CA CYS A 593 -38.06 45.04 -11.48
C CYS A 593 -36.79 45.10 -10.61
N THR A 594 -35.84 44.17 -10.75
CA THR A 594 -34.61 44.06 -9.95
C THR A 594 -34.85 43.91 -8.44
N LYS A 595 -36.01 43.39 -8.05
CA LYS A 595 -36.39 43.20 -6.62
C LYS A 595 -35.93 41.86 -6.05
N ALA A 596 -35.78 40.84 -6.88
CA ALA A 596 -35.30 39.51 -6.52
C ALA A 596 -34.67 38.83 -7.73
N GLY A 597 -33.62 38.03 -7.54
CA GLY A 597 -33.03 37.23 -8.62
C GLY A 597 -33.84 35.98 -8.94
N LEU A 598 -33.60 35.42 -10.12
CA LEU A 598 -33.96 34.04 -10.45
C LEU A 598 -32.69 33.19 -10.34
N ASP A 599 -32.85 31.91 -9.98
CA ASP A 599 -31.77 30.94 -10.19
C ASP A 599 -31.65 30.60 -11.68
N VAL A 600 -30.59 29.88 -12.06
CA VAL A 600 -30.30 29.55 -13.46
C VAL A 600 -31.49 28.85 -14.14
N TYR A 601 -32.16 27.92 -13.45
CA TYR A 601 -33.31 27.20 -14.00
C TYR A 601 -34.54 28.11 -14.16
N GLY A 602 -34.77 29.00 -13.19
CA GLY A 602 -35.81 30.02 -13.26
C GLY A 602 -35.60 31.00 -14.40
N GLU A 603 -34.35 31.37 -14.73
CA GLU A 603 -34.04 32.21 -15.89
C GLU A 603 -34.37 31.51 -17.22
N TYR A 604 -34.03 30.22 -17.35
CA TYR A 604 -34.40 29.43 -18.52
C TYR A 604 -35.93 29.26 -18.65
N ALA A 605 -36.63 29.03 -17.54
CA ALA A 605 -38.09 28.90 -17.50
C ALA A 605 -38.80 30.22 -17.82
N ALA A 606 -38.20 31.36 -17.45
CA ALA A 606 -38.77 32.69 -17.65
C ALA A 606 -38.76 33.15 -19.12
N ASN A 607 -37.85 32.64 -19.96
CA ASN A 607 -37.75 33.01 -21.38
C ASN A 607 -38.81 32.28 -22.23
N VAL A 608 -40.08 32.61 -21.97
CA VAL A 608 -41.25 31.98 -22.60
C VAL A 608 -41.48 32.45 -24.04
N ASN A 609 -40.87 33.57 -24.46
CA ASN A 609 -40.99 34.09 -25.82
C ASN A 609 -39.88 33.58 -26.77
N GLY A 610 -38.83 32.95 -26.23
CA GLY A 610 -37.73 32.34 -26.98
C GLY A 610 -36.75 33.34 -27.63
N LYS A 611 -36.79 34.62 -27.25
CA LYS A 611 -35.85 35.66 -27.72
C LYS A 611 -34.60 35.68 -26.84
N THR A 612 -33.59 36.41 -27.29
CA THR A 612 -32.36 36.58 -26.49
C THR A 612 -32.63 37.52 -25.32
N GLY A 613 -32.44 37.02 -24.10
CA GLY A 613 -32.69 37.76 -22.86
C GLY A 613 -34.12 37.62 -22.34
N ILE A 614 -34.33 37.97 -21.08
CA ILE A 614 -35.64 37.97 -20.42
C ILE A 614 -36.13 39.42 -20.36
N ASP A 615 -37.32 39.69 -20.89
CA ASP A 615 -37.87 41.03 -20.93
C ASP A 615 -39.38 41.09 -20.58
N VAL A 616 -40.00 42.26 -20.79
CA VAL A 616 -41.41 42.48 -20.50
C VAL A 616 -42.36 41.71 -21.42
N ASP A 617 -41.92 41.29 -22.62
CA ASP A 617 -42.71 40.45 -23.51
C ASP A 617 -42.85 39.04 -22.91
N ASP A 618 -41.81 38.52 -22.26
CA ASP A 618 -41.87 37.23 -21.53
C ASP A 618 -42.92 37.28 -20.42
N LEU A 619 -42.92 38.35 -19.63
CA LEU A 619 -43.92 38.54 -18.58
C LEU A 619 -45.35 38.58 -19.15
N ALA A 620 -45.55 39.24 -20.29
CA ALA A 620 -46.84 39.31 -20.95
C ALA A 620 -47.31 37.93 -21.46
N VAL A 621 -46.41 37.16 -22.09
CA VAL A 621 -46.69 35.81 -22.58
C VAL A 621 -47.01 34.86 -21.42
N LEU A 622 -46.23 34.90 -20.34
CA LEU A 622 -46.46 34.10 -19.14
C LEU A 622 -47.80 34.42 -18.50
N LEU A 623 -48.14 35.71 -18.37
CA LEU A 623 -49.45 36.14 -17.85
C LEU A 623 -50.61 35.65 -18.73
N LEU A 624 -50.46 35.67 -20.06
CA LEU A 624 -51.46 35.11 -20.97
C LEU A 624 -51.59 33.59 -20.83
N ALA A 625 -50.47 32.89 -20.60
CA ALA A 625 -50.45 31.44 -20.40
C ALA A 625 -51.15 31.01 -19.10
N VAL A 626 -50.86 31.67 -17.97
CA VAL A 626 -51.53 31.42 -16.68
C VAL A 626 -53.05 31.65 -16.78
N ASN A 627 -53.47 32.61 -17.62
CA ASN A 627 -54.88 32.88 -17.88
C ASN A 627 -55.52 31.98 -18.97
N GLY A 628 -54.80 30.95 -19.43
CA GLY A 628 -55.27 29.98 -20.43
C GLY A 628 -55.51 30.59 -21.82
N LYS A 629 -54.94 31.76 -22.12
CA LYS A 629 -55.08 32.45 -23.41
C LYS A 629 -54.04 32.00 -24.43
N VAL A 630 -52.90 31.49 -23.96
CA VAL A 630 -51.79 30.97 -24.77
C VAL A 630 -51.33 29.65 -24.15
N LYS A 631 -50.85 28.71 -24.97
CA LYS A 631 -50.13 27.53 -24.49
C LYS A 631 -48.64 27.76 -24.69
N LEU A 632 -47.86 27.59 -23.61
CA LEU A 632 -46.41 27.52 -23.69
C LEU A 632 -46.05 26.20 -24.41
N LYS A 633 -45.07 26.26 -25.31
CA LYS A 633 -44.69 25.14 -26.19
C LYS A 633 -43.44 24.46 -25.70
#